data_AF-A0A8T5D4H4-F1
#
_entry.id   AF-A0A8T5D4H4-F1
#
_cell.length_a   1.000
_cell.length_b   1.000
_cell.length_c   1.000
_cell.angle_alpha   90.00
_cell.angle_beta   90.00
_cell.angle_gamma   90.00
#
_symmetry.space_group_name_H-M   'P 1'
#
loop_
_entity.id
_entity.type
_entity.pdbx_description
1 polymer ?
#
loop_
_entity_poly.entity_id
_entity_poly.type
_entity_poly.pdbx_seq_one_letter_code
_entity_poly.pdbx_strand_id
1 'polypeptide(L)'
;MASPLVNAVGFMKSFGIFDVVLPFLLVFTVIFGVLEKTKIFGEENGKTRKNINSMVAFSVAFFVIAATQVVNVMQAALPMIMLLLVLVIAFMIVYGSTLSEGQMNLWDNMDKAKKAFAFGLFIAIIAIVLGAMNMLEGIINWIFSSISGPAASTVILLLVIGIFMWIVIGKDSSTE
;
A
#
# COMPACT_ATOMS: atom_id res chain seq x y z
N MET A 1 10.59 -17.02 -28.89
CA MET A 1 10.93 -15.76 -29.58
C MET A 1 10.36 -14.64 -28.74
N ALA A 2 11.20 -13.80 -28.11
CA ALA A 2 10.67 -12.69 -27.32
C ALA A 2 9.89 -11.74 -28.23
N SER A 3 8.70 -11.29 -27.79
CA SER A 3 7.90 -10.31 -28.52
C SER A 3 8.75 -9.05 -28.78
N PRO A 4 8.68 -8.42 -29.97
CA PRO A 4 9.43 -7.20 -30.28
C PRO A 4 9.26 -6.10 -29.22
N LEU A 5 8.09 -6.03 -28.59
CA LEU A 5 7.79 -5.11 -27.48
C LEU A 5 8.62 -5.41 -26.22
N VAL A 6 8.82 -6.68 -25.86
CA VAL A 6 9.62 -7.06 -24.70
C VAL A 6 11.09 -6.66 -24.90
N ASN A 7 11.59 -6.82 -26.12
CA ASN A 7 12.95 -6.41 -26.48
C ASN A 7 13.10 -4.87 -26.46
N ALA A 8 12.09 -4.13 -26.95
CA ALA A 8 12.07 -2.68 -26.89
C ALA A 8 12.08 -2.17 -25.43
N VAL A 9 11.25 -2.75 -24.56
CA VAL A 9 11.24 -2.42 -23.13
C VAL A 9 12.58 -2.76 -22.47
N GLY A 10 13.16 -3.92 -22.80
CA GLY A 10 14.49 -4.31 -22.34
C GLY A 10 15.57 -3.31 -22.73
N PHE A 11 15.54 -2.81 -23.97
CA PHE A 11 16.43 -1.77 -24.46
C PHE A 11 16.23 -0.43 -23.72
N MET A 12 14.99 0.00 -23.51
CA MET A 12 14.69 1.22 -22.75
C MET A 12 15.16 1.12 -21.29
N LYS A 13 15.09 -0.07 -20.71
CA LYS A 13 15.62 -0.36 -19.37
C LYS A 13 17.15 -0.32 -19.34
N SER A 14 17.83 -0.96 -20.29
CA SER A 14 19.30 -0.91 -20.33
C SER A 14 19.85 0.48 -20.67
N PHE A 15 19.08 1.30 -21.39
CA PHE A 15 19.40 2.70 -21.65
C PHE A 15 19.21 3.60 -20.41
N GLY A 16 18.56 3.11 -19.35
CA GLY A 16 18.33 3.88 -18.12
C GLY A 16 17.16 4.85 -18.18
N ILE A 17 16.21 4.68 -19.13
CA ILE A 17 15.01 5.53 -19.22
C ILE A 17 14.16 5.40 -17.94
N PHE A 18 13.99 4.18 -17.44
CA PHE A 18 13.21 3.93 -16.22
C PHE A 18 13.91 4.43 -14.97
N ASP A 19 15.23 4.31 -14.92
CA ASP A 19 16.03 4.69 -13.75
C ASP A 19 16.30 6.20 -13.66
N VAL A 20 16.26 6.93 -14.78
CA VAL A 20 16.64 8.36 -14.80
C VAL A 20 15.50 9.24 -15.28
N VAL A 21 14.92 8.94 -16.46
CA VAL A 21 13.96 9.83 -17.12
C VAL A 21 12.59 9.79 -16.42
N LEU A 22 12.13 8.61 -16.03
CA LEU A 22 10.86 8.46 -15.29
C LEU A 22 10.85 9.23 -13.96
N PRO A 23 11.80 9.02 -13.05
CA PRO A 23 11.83 9.75 -11.78
C PRO A 23 12.05 11.25 -12.00
N PHE A 24 12.81 11.64 -13.03
CA PHE A 24 13.02 13.05 -13.38
C PHE A 24 11.71 13.73 -13.71
N LEU A 25 10.95 13.14 -14.65
CA LEU A 25 9.66 13.69 -15.07
C LEU A 25 8.66 13.73 -13.91
N LEU A 26 8.67 12.71 -13.05
CA LEU A 26 7.80 12.65 -11.89
C LEU A 26 8.09 13.81 -10.92
N VAL A 27 9.35 13.99 -10.52
CA VAL A 27 9.75 15.09 -9.61
C VAL A 27 9.50 16.45 -10.25
N PHE A 28 9.92 16.63 -11.50
CA PHE A 28 9.71 17.86 -12.25
C PHE A 28 8.24 18.25 -12.27
N THR A 29 7.36 17.31 -12.66
CA THR A 29 5.92 17.57 -12.81
C THR A 29 5.26 17.84 -11.46
N VAL A 30 5.62 17.10 -10.41
CA VAL A 30 5.07 17.30 -9.07
C VAL A 30 5.48 18.67 -8.52
N ILE A 31 6.76 19.03 -8.57
CA ILE A 31 7.25 20.33 -8.09
C ILE A 31 6.65 21.47 -8.92
N PHE A 32 6.64 21.34 -10.25
CA PHE A 32 6.02 22.33 -11.13
C PHE A 32 4.54 22.54 -10.80
N GLY A 33 3.77 21.45 -10.66
CA GLY A 33 2.34 21.51 -10.34
C GLY A 33 2.08 22.10 -8.95
N VAL A 34 2.91 21.79 -7.96
CA VAL A 34 2.83 22.39 -6.62
C VAL A 34 3.10 23.89 -6.68
N LEU A 35 4.14 24.33 -7.41
CA LEU A 35 4.45 25.75 -7.57
C LEU A 35 3.37 26.50 -8.36
N GLU A 36 2.75 25.86 -9.35
CA GLU A 36 1.64 26.42 -10.12
C GLU A 36 0.37 26.55 -9.25
N LYS A 37 0.06 25.56 -8.42
CA LYS A 37 -1.13 25.57 -7.55
C LYS A 37 -1.00 26.51 -6.36
N THR A 38 0.21 26.62 -5.80
CA THR A 38 0.48 27.52 -4.65
C THR A 38 0.78 28.95 -5.06
N LYS A 39 1.10 29.21 -6.34
CA LYS A 39 1.39 30.54 -6.89
C LYS A 39 2.51 31.28 -6.12
N ILE A 40 3.52 30.54 -5.67
CA ILE A 40 4.55 31.05 -4.75
C ILE A 40 5.37 32.22 -5.33
N PHE A 41 5.56 32.26 -6.65
CA PHE A 41 6.30 33.31 -7.36
C PHE A 41 5.41 34.45 -7.88
N GLY A 42 4.15 34.49 -7.43
CA GLY A 42 3.15 35.46 -7.83
C GLY A 42 2.54 35.19 -9.22
N GLU A 43 1.68 36.11 -9.61
CA GLU A 43 1.00 36.11 -10.90
C GLU A 43 1.39 37.36 -11.70
N GLU A 44 1.53 37.18 -13.01
CA GLU A 44 1.72 38.25 -13.96
C GLU A 44 0.50 38.29 -14.86
N ASN A 45 -0.26 39.39 -14.81
CA ASN A 45 -1.51 39.56 -15.56
C ASN A 45 -2.56 38.46 -15.29
N GLY A 46 -2.69 38.03 -14.03
CA GLY A 46 -3.63 36.96 -13.62
C GLY A 46 -3.24 35.55 -14.06
N LYS A 47 -1.99 35.36 -14.54
CA LYS A 47 -1.42 34.05 -14.88
C LYS A 47 -0.19 33.79 -14.02
N THR A 48 -0.05 32.57 -13.51
CA THR A 48 1.14 32.15 -12.79
C THR A 48 2.38 32.26 -13.68
N ARG A 49 3.52 32.64 -13.10
CA ARG A 49 4.79 32.75 -13.82
C ARG A 49 5.38 31.37 -14.17
N LYS A 50 4.81 30.73 -15.21
CA LYS A 50 5.17 29.37 -15.64
C LYS A 50 6.65 29.21 -15.96
N ASN A 51 7.28 30.24 -16.54
CA ASN A 51 8.71 30.17 -16.90
C ASN A 51 9.60 29.99 -15.67
N ILE A 52 9.34 30.74 -14.59
CA ILE A 52 10.11 30.65 -13.35
C ILE A 52 9.82 29.31 -12.66
N ASN A 53 8.53 28.93 -12.57
CA ASN A 53 8.14 27.64 -11.98
C ASN A 53 8.82 26.46 -12.68
N SER A 54 8.86 26.47 -14.01
CA SER A 54 9.52 25.42 -14.81
C SER A 54 11.02 25.38 -14.55
N MET A 55 11.71 26.53 -14.51
CA MET A 55 13.14 26.57 -14.24
C MET A 55 13.48 26.03 -12.85
N VAL A 56 12.73 26.44 -11.83
CA VAL A 56 12.93 25.97 -10.45
C VAL A 56 12.66 24.48 -10.33
N ALA A 57 11.53 24.00 -10.87
CA ALA A 57 11.18 22.58 -10.86
C ALA A 57 12.20 21.72 -11.60
N PHE A 58 12.74 22.22 -12.71
CA PHE A 58 13.79 21.56 -13.48
C PHE A 58 15.07 21.44 -12.67
N SER A 59 15.56 22.52 -12.05
CA SER A 59 16.74 22.48 -11.19
C SER A 59 16.58 21.49 -10.04
N VAL A 60 15.42 21.48 -9.36
CA VAL A 60 15.13 20.53 -8.29
C VAL A 60 15.14 19.09 -8.79
N ALA A 61 14.50 18.83 -9.94
CA ALA A 61 14.49 17.49 -10.53
C ALA A 61 15.90 17.00 -10.87
N PHE A 62 16.78 17.86 -11.39
CA PHE A 62 18.19 17.50 -11.63
C PHE A 62 18.94 17.17 -10.33
N PHE A 63 18.73 17.92 -9.25
CA PHE A 63 19.34 17.59 -7.96
C PHE A 63 18.89 16.23 -7.42
N VAL A 64 17.60 15.88 -7.59
CA VAL A 64 17.10 14.58 -7.16
C VAL A 64 17.70 13.44 -8.00
N ILE A 65 17.84 13.63 -9.31
CA ILE A 65 18.46 12.63 -10.20
C ILE A 65 19.94 12.44 -9.90
N ALA A 66 20.66 13.50 -9.54
CA ALA A 66 22.06 13.38 -9.11
C ALA A 66 22.20 12.49 -7.85
N ALA A 67 21.17 12.42 -7.01
CA ALA A 67 21.14 11.58 -5.83
C ALA A 67 20.61 10.17 -6.14
N THR A 68 21.48 9.30 -6.67
CA THR A 68 21.14 7.92 -7.07
C THR A 68 20.45 7.11 -5.97
N GLN A 69 20.82 7.31 -4.71
CA GLN A 69 20.17 6.64 -3.57
C GLN A 69 18.70 7.06 -3.41
N VAL A 70 18.39 8.35 -3.58
CA VAL A 70 17.01 8.86 -3.51
C VAL A 70 16.18 8.27 -4.64
N VAL A 71 16.73 8.24 -5.84
CA VAL A 71 16.08 7.63 -7.00
C VAL A 71 15.77 6.16 -6.77
N ASN A 72 16.73 5.38 -6.25
CA ASN A 72 16.51 3.97 -5.94
C ASN A 72 15.39 3.75 -4.91
N VAL A 73 15.34 4.58 -3.87
CA VAL A 73 14.26 4.54 -2.87
C VAL A 73 12.92 4.89 -3.52
N MET A 74 12.87 5.89 -4.40
CA MET A 74 11.65 6.22 -5.14
C MET A 74 11.20 5.06 -6.04
N GLN A 75 12.11 4.41 -6.75
CA GLN A 75 11.79 3.27 -7.62
C GLN A 75 11.24 2.08 -6.82
N ALA A 76 11.73 1.86 -5.60
CA ALA A 76 11.18 0.84 -4.71
C ALA A 76 9.84 1.24 -4.08
N ALA A 77 9.68 2.51 -3.70
CA ALA A 77 8.51 3.01 -2.99
C ALA A 77 7.31 3.30 -3.91
N LEU A 78 7.54 3.78 -5.15
CA LEU A 78 6.48 4.18 -6.08
C LEU A 78 5.49 3.03 -6.37
N PRO A 79 5.93 1.81 -6.73
CA PRO A 79 5.01 0.69 -6.92
C PRO A 79 4.22 0.37 -5.66
N MET A 80 4.84 0.47 -4.48
CA MET A 80 4.18 0.20 -3.20
C MET A 80 3.10 1.24 -2.88
N ILE A 81 3.39 2.52 -3.09
CA ILE A 81 2.42 3.61 -2.90
C ILE A 81 1.25 3.46 -3.88
N MET A 82 1.52 3.13 -5.15
CA MET A 82 0.47 2.92 -6.15
C MET A 82 -0.40 1.71 -5.79
N LEU A 83 0.20 0.60 -5.36
CA LEU A 83 -0.53 -0.57 -4.88
C LEU A 83 -1.41 -0.21 -3.68
N LEU A 84 -0.87 0.53 -2.70
CA LEU A 84 -1.61 0.99 -1.52
C LEU A 84 -2.76 1.92 -1.89
N LEU A 85 -2.57 2.81 -2.87
CA LEU A 85 -3.62 3.73 -3.32
C LEU A 85 -4.77 2.98 -4.00
N VAL A 86 -4.46 2.05 -4.92
CA VAL A 86 -5.46 1.17 -5.55
C VAL A 86 -6.23 0.39 -4.49
N LEU A 87 -5.53 -0.06 -3.45
CA LEU A 87 -6.11 -0.79 -2.34
C LEU A 87 -7.08 0.03 -1.50
N VAL A 88 -6.69 1.26 -1.12
CA VAL A 88 -7.55 2.18 -0.38
C VAL A 88 -8.80 2.50 -1.19
N ILE A 89 -8.67 2.71 -2.50
CA ILE A 89 -9.82 2.92 -3.39
C ILE A 89 -10.72 1.68 -3.44
N ALA A 90 -10.14 0.49 -3.63
CA ALA A 90 -10.91 -0.76 -3.64
C ALA A 90 -11.64 -0.98 -2.30
N PHE A 91 -10.97 -0.71 -1.17
CA PHE A 91 -11.57 -0.75 0.14
C PHE A 91 -12.70 0.27 0.30
N MET A 92 -12.49 1.53 -0.12
CA MET A 92 -13.53 2.57 -0.09
C MET A 92 -14.75 2.18 -0.92
N ILE A 93 -14.58 1.49 -2.06
CA ILE A 93 -15.69 1.00 -2.89
C ILE A 93 -16.44 -0.10 -2.16
N VAL A 94 -15.74 -1.10 -1.60
CA VAL A 94 -16.39 -2.19 -0.87
C VAL A 94 -17.10 -1.66 0.37
N TYR A 95 -16.40 -0.89 1.20
CA TYR A 95 -16.94 -0.31 2.42
C TYR A 95 -18.09 0.66 2.12
N GLY A 96 -17.92 1.54 1.13
CA GLY A 96 -18.97 2.46 0.67
C GLY A 96 -20.20 1.73 0.13
N SER A 97 -20.03 0.63 -0.62
CA SER A 97 -21.15 -0.17 -1.11
C SER A 97 -21.91 -0.88 0.01
N THR A 98 -21.24 -1.24 1.11
CA THR A 98 -21.89 -1.86 2.28
C THR A 98 -22.68 -0.88 3.15
N LEU A 99 -22.46 0.43 2.98
CA LEU A 99 -23.14 1.51 3.68
C LEU A 99 -24.30 2.13 2.88
N SER A 100 -24.53 1.70 1.63
CA SER A 100 -25.65 2.21 0.84
C SER A 100 -26.97 1.68 1.41
N GLU A 101 -27.60 2.49 2.27
CA GLU A 101 -28.99 2.36 2.69
C GLU A 101 -29.90 2.51 1.47
N GLY A 102 -30.25 1.38 0.87
CA GLY A 102 -31.12 1.34 -0.30
C GLY A 102 -31.62 -0.07 -0.57
N GLN A 103 -32.59 -0.52 0.24
CA GLN A 103 -33.51 -1.62 -0.07
C GLN A 103 -32.90 -2.99 -0.42
N MET A 104 -32.11 -3.58 0.47
CA MET A 104 -32.01 -5.04 0.53
C MET A 104 -31.93 -5.53 1.98
N ASN A 105 -33.13 -5.76 2.54
CA ASN A 105 -33.36 -6.57 3.73
C ASN A 105 -32.91 -8.01 3.45
N LEU A 106 -31.61 -8.30 3.63
CA LEU A 106 -31.13 -9.68 3.60
C LEU A 106 -30.55 -10.17 4.93
N TRP A 107 -30.35 -9.31 5.93
CA TRP A 107 -29.72 -9.75 7.18
C TRP A 107 -30.14 -8.89 8.38
N ASP A 108 -31.36 -9.13 8.85
CA ASP A 108 -32.02 -8.46 9.99
C ASP A 108 -31.37 -8.79 11.36
N ASN A 109 -30.15 -9.36 11.39
CA ASN A 109 -29.43 -9.70 12.62
C ASN A 109 -27.90 -9.52 12.55
N MET A 110 -27.35 -8.83 11.54
CA MET A 110 -25.91 -8.93 11.26
C MET A 110 -25.20 -7.60 11.06
N ASP A 111 -25.55 -6.61 11.87
CA ASP A 111 -24.75 -5.39 12.04
C ASP A 111 -23.30 -5.73 12.46
N LYS A 112 -23.12 -6.82 13.24
CA LYS A 112 -21.81 -7.40 13.58
C LYS A 112 -21.12 -8.13 12.43
N ALA A 113 -21.85 -8.82 11.56
CA ALA A 113 -21.22 -9.62 10.50
C ALA A 113 -20.91 -8.83 9.23
N LYS A 114 -21.65 -7.77 8.90
CA LYS A 114 -21.22 -6.81 7.86
C LYS A 114 -19.94 -6.10 8.30
N LYS A 115 -19.85 -5.68 9.58
CA LYS A 115 -18.63 -5.14 10.18
C LYS A 115 -17.49 -6.18 10.23
N ALA A 116 -17.77 -7.43 10.61
CA ALA A 116 -16.77 -8.49 10.62
C ALA A 116 -16.29 -8.89 9.21
N PHE A 117 -17.17 -8.87 8.21
CA PHE A 117 -16.83 -9.11 6.81
C PHE A 117 -15.95 -7.97 6.25
N ALA A 118 -16.33 -6.71 6.48
CA ALA A 118 -15.52 -5.57 6.09
C ALA A 118 -14.15 -5.56 6.77
N PHE A 119 -14.09 -5.92 8.06
CA PHE A 119 -12.84 -6.03 8.82
C PHE A 119 -11.98 -7.23 8.37
N GLY A 120 -12.60 -8.38 8.07
CA GLY A 120 -11.91 -9.55 7.54
C GLY A 120 -11.33 -9.29 6.14
N LEU A 121 -12.06 -8.56 5.29
CA LEU A 121 -11.62 -8.17 3.96
C LEU A 121 -10.48 -7.14 4.03
N PHE A 122 -10.53 -6.21 5.00
CA PHE A 122 -9.43 -5.28 5.30
C PHE A 122 -8.15 -6.02 5.73
N ILE A 123 -8.25 -7.02 6.61
CA ILE A 123 -7.10 -7.85 7.02
C ILE A 123 -6.56 -8.68 5.85
N ALA A 124 -7.44 -9.30 5.05
CA ALA A 124 -7.03 -10.10 3.89
C ALA A 124 -6.27 -9.24 2.86
N ILE A 125 -6.75 -8.02 2.65
CA ILE A 125 -6.12 -7.01 1.79
C ILE A 125 -4.72 -6.62 2.30
N ILE A 126 -4.57 -6.34 3.61
CA ILE A 126 -3.28 -6.01 4.21
C ILE A 126 -2.32 -7.21 4.09
N ALA A 127 -2.82 -8.43 4.29
CA ALA A 127 -2.01 -9.65 4.17
C ALA A 127 -1.48 -9.85 2.74
N ILE A 128 -2.28 -9.56 1.71
CA ILE A 128 -1.84 -9.61 0.31
C ILE A 128 -0.73 -8.59 0.03
N VAL A 129 -0.82 -7.38 0.56
CA VAL A 129 0.20 -6.33 0.40
C VAL A 129 1.50 -6.69 1.13
N LEU A 130 1.40 -7.15 2.38
CA LEU A 130 2.56 -7.61 3.14
C LEU A 130 3.24 -8.81 2.48
N GLY A 131 2.45 -9.73 1.91
CA GLY A 131 2.93 -10.85 1.10
C GLY A 131 3.66 -10.39 -0.16
N ALA A 132 3.08 -9.43 -0.90
CA ALA A 132 3.68 -8.87 -2.11
C ALA A 132 5.00 -8.13 -1.85
N MET A 133 5.16 -7.51 -0.68
CA MET A 133 6.38 -6.83 -0.27
C MET A 133 7.50 -7.78 0.19
N ASN A 134 7.23 -9.09 0.25
CA ASN A 134 8.08 -10.09 0.92
C ASN A 134 8.39 -9.74 2.41
N MET A 135 7.66 -8.75 2.94
CA MET A 135 7.75 -8.27 4.30
C MET A 135 6.97 -9.19 5.25
N LEU A 136 6.04 -9.97 4.71
CA LEU A 136 5.39 -11.07 5.42
C LEU A 136 6.44 -12.07 5.92
N GLU A 137 7.45 -12.41 5.13
CA GLU A 137 8.50 -13.35 5.55
C GLU A 137 9.37 -12.76 6.67
N GLY A 138 9.66 -11.45 6.62
CA GLY A 138 10.35 -10.72 7.68
C GLY A 138 9.52 -10.58 8.97
N ILE A 139 8.22 -10.30 8.86
CA ILE A 139 7.29 -10.22 10.00
C ILE A 139 7.03 -11.61 10.58
N ILE A 140 6.86 -12.63 9.75
CA ILE A 140 6.74 -14.04 10.16
C ILE A 140 8.03 -14.42 10.89
N ASN A 141 9.21 -14.20 10.33
CA ASN A 141 10.47 -14.51 11.01
C ASN A 141 10.68 -13.69 12.28
N TRP A 142 10.23 -12.44 12.35
CA TRP A 142 10.26 -11.62 13.58
C TRP A 142 9.27 -12.10 14.65
N ILE A 143 8.06 -12.50 14.25
CA ILE A 143 7.04 -13.12 15.11
C ILE A 143 7.55 -14.48 15.61
N PHE A 144 8.01 -15.35 14.72
CA PHE A 144 8.55 -16.67 15.06
C PHE A 144 9.83 -16.57 15.90
N SER A 145 10.72 -15.60 15.64
CA SER A 145 11.91 -15.39 16.49
C SER A 145 11.56 -14.82 17.87
N SER A 146 10.58 -13.91 17.96
CA SER A 146 10.06 -13.40 19.24
C SER A 146 9.29 -14.46 20.03
N ILE A 147 8.66 -15.41 19.33
CA ILE A 147 7.96 -16.56 19.91
C ILE A 147 8.90 -17.74 20.22
N SER A 148 10.06 -17.81 19.57
CA SER A 148 11.05 -18.90 19.75
C SER A 148 11.82 -18.84 21.07
N GLY A 149 11.57 -17.84 21.91
CA GLY A 149 11.96 -17.91 23.31
C GLY A 149 11.28 -19.12 23.98
N PRO A 150 12.00 -19.97 24.75
CA PRO A 150 11.41 -21.13 25.42
C PRO A 150 10.16 -20.80 26.26
N ALA A 151 10.06 -19.55 26.73
CA ALA A 151 8.89 -19.06 27.47
C ALA A 151 7.68 -18.76 26.56
N ALA A 152 7.89 -18.20 25.37
CA ALA A 152 6.79 -17.80 24.48
C ALA A 152 6.16 -19.00 23.76
N SER A 153 6.96 -20.01 23.40
CA SER A 153 6.45 -21.30 22.90
C SER A 153 5.62 -22.04 23.96
N THR A 154 6.02 -21.99 25.24
CA THR A 154 5.27 -22.57 26.37
C THR A 154 3.93 -21.85 26.60
N VAL A 155 3.91 -20.52 26.52
CA VAL A 155 2.68 -19.72 26.70
C VAL A 155 1.70 -19.94 25.55
N ILE A 156 2.18 -20.05 24.31
CA ILE A 156 1.32 -20.36 23.15
C ILE A 156 0.79 -21.79 23.21
N LEU A 157 1.61 -22.76 23.62
CA LEU A 157 1.15 -24.13 23.85
C LEU A 157 0.07 -24.18 24.94
N LEU A 158 0.24 -23.44 26.05
CA LEU A 158 -0.76 -23.33 27.10
C LEU A 158 -2.04 -22.61 26.64
N LEU A 159 -1.94 -21.59 25.80
CA LEU A 159 -3.11 -20.92 25.21
C LEU A 159 -3.87 -21.83 24.24
N VAL A 160 -3.16 -22.57 23.39
CA VAL A 160 -3.76 -23.54 22.47
C VAL A 160 -4.43 -24.66 23.25
N ILE A 161 -3.79 -25.22 24.28
CA ILE A 161 -4.37 -26.22 25.17
C ILE A 161 -5.57 -25.65 25.94
N GLY A 162 -5.50 -24.41 26.41
CA GLY A 162 -6.61 -23.73 27.09
C GLY A 162 -7.83 -23.52 26.20
N ILE A 163 -7.62 -23.13 24.95
CA ILE A 163 -8.68 -22.99 23.94
C ILE A 163 -9.25 -24.37 23.58
N PHE A 164 -8.39 -25.40 23.46
CA PHE A 164 -8.83 -26.77 23.20
C PHE A 164 -9.67 -27.32 24.36
N MET A 165 -9.25 -27.11 25.61
CA MET A 165 -10.03 -27.46 26.80
C MET A 165 -11.35 -26.69 26.83
N TRP A 166 -11.37 -25.40 26.50
CA TRP A 166 -12.59 -24.61 26.47
C TRP A 166 -13.59 -25.10 25.41
N ILE A 167 -13.10 -25.52 24.22
CA ILE A 167 -13.93 -26.11 23.17
C ILE A 167 -14.45 -27.50 23.54
N VAL A 168 -13.64 -28.32 24.22
CA VAL A 168 -14.02 -29.68 24.61
C VAL A 168 -14.97 -29.68 25.81
N ILE A 169 -14.73 -28.83 26.81
CA ILE A 169 -15.55 -28.70 28.02
C ILE A 169 -16.83 -27.89 27.75
N GLY A 170 -16.78 -26.92 26.84
CA GLY A 170 -17.96 -26.14 26.43
C GLY A 170 -19.01 -26.94 25.65
N LYS A 171 -18.77 -28.22 25.36
CA LYS A 171 -19.72 -29.11 24.68
C LYS A 171 -20.56 -29.99 25.61
N ASP A 172 -20.38 -29.91 26.93
CA ASP A 172 -21.00 -30.83 27.90
C ASP A 172 -22.01 -30.15 28.87
N SER A 173 -22.39 -28.90 28.62
CA SER A 173 -23.39 -28.18 29.46
C SER A 173 -24.74 -27.95 28.76
N SER A 174 -25.08 -28.72 27.73
CA SER A 174 -26.32 -28.57 26.96
C SER A 174 -27.14 -29.86 26.79
N THR A 175 -26.93 -30.86 27.67
CA THR A 175 -27.80 -32.03 27.77
C THR A 175 -28.06 -32.37 29.24
N GLU A 176 -28.88 -31.55 29.88
CA GLU A 176 -29.95 -31.99 30.79
C GLU A 176 -31.17 -31.08 30.59
#